data_AF-A0A538EGY0-F1
#
_entry.id   AF-A0A538EGY0-F1
#
_cell.length_a   1.000
_cell.length_b   1.000
_cell.length_c   1.000
_cell.angle_alpha   90.00
_cell.angle_beta   90.00
_cell.angle_gamma   90.00
#
_symmetry.space_group_name_H-M   'P 1'
#
loop_
_entity.id
_entity.type
_entity.pdbx_description
1 polymer ?
#
loop_
_entity_poly.entity_id
_entity_poly.type
_entity_poly.pdbx_seq_one_letter_code
_entity_poly.pdbx_strand_id
1 'polypeptide(L)'
;MALSEDVSRIAGVAAQHRAPGQQVVAVLTVETAAAERLYLAAFEDAEAQRQWLAFDHDGAPVTNRERVREAASIAALVEVAEDAAEHVAEGPRVASLPYLDSIGGDSNIAGALPAIEELTRDVEQHYKLELS
;
A
#
# COMPACT_ATOMS: atom_id res chain seq x y z
N MET A 1 20.09 -3.43 0.05
CA MET A 1 19.38 -3.09 -1.18
C MET A 1 18.65 -1.79 -0.91
N ALA A 2 18.71 -0.83 -1.82
CA ALA A 2 17.99 0.44 -1.65
C ALA A 2 16.48 0.19 -1.80
N LEU A 3 15.66 0.99 -1.12
CA LEU A 3 14.20 0.85 -1.19
C LEU A 3 13.67 0.97 -2.63
N SER A 4 14.27 1.82 -3.45
CA SER A 4 13.95 1.95 -4.88
C SER A 4 14.22 0.68 -5.68
N GLU A 5 15.26 -0.08 -5.33
CA GLU A 5 15.58 -1.37 -5.95
C GLU A 5 14.56 -2.43 -5.53
N ASP A 6 14.15 -2.44 -4.26
CA ASP A 6 13.11 -3.34 -3.75
C ASP A 6 11.75 -3.09 -4.42
N VAL A 7 11.34 -1.83 -4.50
CA VAL A 7 10.11 -1.42 -5.18
C VAL A 7 10.14 -1.83 -6.66
N SER A 8 11.26 -1.60 -7.34
CA SER A 8 11.43 -2.00 -8.75
C SER A 8 11.35 -3.52 -8.94
N ARG A 9 11.96 -4.28 -8.03
CA ARG A 9 11.90 -5.75 -8.03
C ARG A 9 10.47 -6.23 -7.84
N ILE A 10 9.75 -5.71 -6.84
CA ILE A 10 8.37 -6.10 -6.57
C ILE A 10 7.44 -5.68 -7.71
N ALA A 11 7.63 -4.52 -8.32
CA ALA A 11 6.87 -4.13 -9.52
C ALA A 11 7.03 -5.16 -10.66
N GLY A 12 8.24 -5.71 -10.84
CA GLY A 12 8.50 -6.78 -11.81
C GLY A 12 7.80 -8.10 -11.46
N VAL A 13 7.69 -8.45 -10.17
CA VAL A 13 6.91 -9.61 -9.71
C VAL A 13 5.43 -9.37 -9.91
N ALA A 14 4.92 -8.22 -9.45
CA ALA A 14 3.53 -7.81 -9.60
C ALA A 14 3.09 -7.84 -11.07
N ALA A 15 3.95 -7.43 -12.00
CA ALA A 15 3.67 -7.44 -13.44
C ALA A 15 3.28 -8.82 -13.99
N GLN A 16 3.64 -9.92 -13.32
CA GLN A 16 3.27 -11.29 -13.67
C GLN A 16 1.82 -11.65 -13.29
N HIS A 17 1.19 -10.85 -12.42
CA HIS A 17 -0.19 -11.02 -11.94
C HIS A 17 -1.21 -10.10 -12.67
N ARG A 18 -0.78 -9.40 -13.72
CA ARG A 18 -1.65 -8.51 -14.50
C ARG A 18 -2.66 -9.31 -15.31
N ALA A 19 -3.92 -8.87 -15.31
CA ALA A 19 -4.85 -9.29 -16.35
C ALA A 19 -4.46 -8.65 -17.70
N PRO A 20 -4.93 -9.19 -18.84
CA PRO A 20 -4.74 -8.54 -20.14
C PRO A 20 -5.22 -7.08 -20.10
N GLY A 21 -4.38 -6.16 -20.60
CA GLY A 21 -4.68 -4.72 -20.60
C GLY A 21 -4.35 -3.98 -19.31
N GLN A 22 -4.14 -4.67 -18.19
CA GLN A 22 -3.74 -4.03 -16.94
C GLN A 22 -2.27 -3.62 -16.91
N GLN A 23 -1.97 -2.59 -16.12
CA GLN A 23 -0.62 -2.15 -15.76
C GLN A 23 -0.46 -2.10 -14.24
N VAL A 24 0.76 -2.29 -13.75
CA VAL A 24 1.08 -1.95 -12.34
C VAL A 24 1.27 -0.44 -12.30
N VAL A 25 0.43 0.27 -11.57
CA VAL A 25 0.45 1.74 -11.51
C VAL A 25 1.10 2.28 -10.25
N ALA A 26 1.13 1.48 -9.18
CA ALA A 26 1.80 1.82 -7.94
C ALA A 26 2.26 0.56 -7.18
N VAL A 27 3.31 0.71 -6.38
CA VAL A 27 3.74 -0.25 -5.37
C VAL A 27 4.06 0.53 -4.10
N LEU A 28 3.18 0.42 -3.10
CA LEU A 28 3.36 1.07 -1.81
C LEU A 28 4.13 0.14 -0.89
N THR A 29 5.24 0.60 -0.34
CA THR A 29 5.97 -0.16 0.68
C THR A 29 5.43 0.20 2.05
N VAL A 30 5.03 -0.81 2.81
CA VAL A 30 4.43 -0.65 4.13
C VAL A 30 5.20 -1.50 5.13
N GLU A 31 5.43 -0.95 6.33
CA GLU A 31 5.90 -1.70 7.48
C GLU A 31 4.78 -1.80 8.51
N THR A 32 4.41 -3.03 8.87
CA THR A 32 3.33 -3.33 9.81
C THR A 32 3.75 -3.06 11.26
N ALA A 33 2.80 -3.11 12.20
CA ALA A 33 3.11 -3.02 13.62
C ALA A 33 4.01 -4.17 14.11
N ALA A 34 4.04 -5.30 13.40
CA ALA A 34 4.94 -6.41 13.66
C ALA A 34 6.35 -6.24 13.04
N ALA A 35 6.68 -5.04 12.54
CA ALA A 35 7.90 -4.73 11.81
C ALA A 35 8.11 -5.61 10.56
N GLU A 36 7.02 -6.10 9.97
CA GLU A 36 7.04 -6.84 8.72
C GLU A 36 6.90 -5.88 7.54
N ARG A 37 7.69 -6.07 6.50
CA ARG A 37 7.57 -5.30 5.26
C ARG A 37 6.66 -6.00 4.26
N LEU A 38 5.61 -5.28 3.87
CA LEU A 38 4.66 -5.66 2.84
C LEU A 38 4.69 -4.65 1.69
N TYR A 39 4.34 -5.10 0.50
CA TYR A 39 4.28 -4.27 -0.70
C TYR A 39 2.89 -4.38 -1.30
N LEU A 40 2.12 -3.30 -1.24
CA LEU A 40 0.78 -3.23 -1.81
C LEU A 40 0.86 -2.72 -3.24
N ALA A 41 0.63 -3.61 -4.21
CA ALA A 41 0.65 -3.28 -5.63
C ALA A 41 -0.77 -2.94 -6.13
N ALA A 42 -0.89 -1.81 -6.81
CA ALA A 42 -2.09 -1.39 -7.51
C ALA A 42 -1.98 -1.73 -9.00
N PHE A 43 -3.06 -2.28 -9.53
CA PHE A 43 -3.23 -2.63 -10.93
C PHE A 43 -4.38 -1.84 -11.51
N GLU A 44 -4.22 -1.25 -12.69
CA GLU A 44 -5.32 -0.55 -13.38
C GLU A 44 -5.41 -1.00 -14.83
N ASP A 45 -6.64 -1.09 -15.32
CA ASP A 45 -6.93 -1.25 -16.76
C ASP A 45 -7.17 0.12 -17.44
N ALA A 46 -7.56 0.08 -18.71
CA ALA A 46 -7.78 1.29 -19.50
C ALA A 46 -9.01 2.10 -19.03
N GLU A 47 -9.94 1.46 -18.31
CA GLU A 47 -11.11 2.06 -17.70
C GLU A 47 -10.86 2.53 -16.25
N ALA A 48 -9.59 2.58 -15.83
CA ALA A 48 -9.15 2.93 -14.48
C ALA A 48 -9.79 2.07 -13.37
N GLN A 49 -10.20 0.84 -13.69
CA GLN A 49 -10.65 -0.10 -12.67
C GLN A 49 -9.44 -0.64 -11.93
N ARG A 50 -9.37 -0.34 -10.63
CA ARG A 50 -8.25 -0.71 -9.79
C ARG A 50 -8.44 -2.10 -9.18
N GLN A 51 -7.35 -2.87 -9.14
CA GLN A 51 -7.26 -4.11 -8.38
C GLN A 51 -5.97 -4.13 -7.55
N TRP A 52 -5.94 -4.96 -6.53
CA TRP A 52 -4.86 -4.96 -5.56
C TRP A 52 -4.26 -6.35 -5.32
N LEU A 53 -2.96 -6.38 -5.06
CA LEU A 53 -2.27 -7.57 -4.54
C LEU A 53 -1.13 -7.13 -3.63
N ALA A 54 -1.11 -7.65 -2.41
CA ALA A 54 0.00 -7.47 -1.48
C ALA A 54 1.04 -8.60 -1.65
N PHE A 55 2.30 -8.24 -1.49
CA PHE A 55 3.44 -9.15 -1.51
C PHE A 55 4.25 -9.03 -0.23
N ASP A 56 4.86 -10.13 0.18
CA ASP A 56 5.89 -10.10 1.24
C ASP A 56 7.27 -9.70 0.67
N HIS A 57 8.30 -9.77 1.53
CA HIS A 57 9.68 -9.46 1.15
C HIS A 57 10.18 -10.28 -0.04
N ASP A 58 9.83 -11.56 -0.10
CA ASP A 58 10.30 -12.48 -1.14
C ASP A 58 9.53 -12.30 -2.45
N GLY A 59 8.46 -11.50 -2.44
CA GLY A 59 7.56 -11.31 -3.58
C GLY A 59 6.49 -12.40 -3.67
N ALA A 60 6.21 -13.12 -2.57
CA ALA A 60 5.11 -14.05 -2.53
C ALA A 60 3.78 -13.32 -2.24
N PRO A 61 2.68 -13.66 -2.95
CA PRO A 61 1.38 -13.07 -2.67
C PRO A 61 0.89 -13.35 -1.24
N VAL A 62 0.38 -12.31 -0.58
CA VAL A 62 -0.22 -12.43 0.75
C VAL A 62 -1.73 -12.62 0.63
N THR A 63 -2.28 -13.61 1.31
CA THR A 63 -3.74 -13.90 1.32
C THR A 63 -4.38 -13.74 2.69
N ASN A 64 -3.59 -13.48 3.73
CA ASN A 64 -4.13 -13.24 5.07
C ASN A 64 -4.84 -11.87 5.10
N ARG A 65 -6.15 -11.87 5.37
CA ARG A 65 -6.97 -10.64 5.33
C ARG A 65 -6.49 -9.57 6.31
N GLU A 66 -6.13 -9.97 7.52
CA GLU A 66 -5.70 -9.04 8.57
C GLU A 66 -4.42 -8.31 8.17
N ARG A 67 -3.43 -9.02 7.62
CA ARG A 67 -2.17 -8.44 7.13
C ARG A 67 -2.40 -7.47 5.96
N VAL A 68 -3.28 -7.82 5.03
CA VAL A 68 -3.62 -6.94 3.89
C VAL A 68 -4.34 -5.68 4.36
N ARG A 69 -5.31 -5.82 5.26
CA ARG A 69 -6.04 -4.69 5.85
C ARG A 69 -5.12 -3.78 6.64
N GLU A 70 -4.21 -4.34 7.43
CA GLU A 70 -3.24 -3.55 8.19
C GLU A 70 -2.34 -2.74 7.25
N ALA A 71 -1.79 -3.38 6.21
CA ALA A 71 -0.96 -2.69 5.23
C ALA A 71 -1.71 -1.54 4.54
N ALA A 72 -2.95 -1.78 4.11
CA ALA A 72 -3.80 -0.75 3.52
C ALA A 72 -4.11 0.38 4.52
N SER A 73 -4.38 0.05 5.78
CA SER A 73 -4.66 1.05 6.83
C SER A 73 -3.48 1.98 7.08
N ILE A 74 -2.27 1.42 7.21
CA ILE A 74 -1.05 2.19 7.45
C ILE A 74 -0.71 3.04 6.22
N ALA A 75 -0.87 2.50 5.00
CA ALA A 75 -0.67 3.26 3.77
C ALA A 75 -1.61 4.48 3.70
N ALA A 76 -2.91 4.29 3.92
CA ALA A 76 -3.90 5.38 3.92
C ALA A 76 -3.60 6.42 5.01
N LEU A 77 -3.27 5.97 6.22
CA LEU A 77 -2.99 6.87 7.33
C LEU A 77 -1.77 7.76 7.04
N VAL A 78 -0.71 7.20 6.47
CA VAL A 78 0.46 7.96 6.05
C VAL A 78 0.13 8.93 4.92
N GLU A 79 -0.67 8.51 3.94
CA GLU A 79 -1.09 9.39 2.84
C GLU A 79 -1.89 10.60 3.34
N VAL A 80 -2.85 10.39 4.24
CA VAL A 80 -3.61 11.49 4.86
C VAL A 80 -2.71 12.40 5.70
N ALA A 81 -1.76 11.83 6.45
CA ALA A 81 -0.86 12.62 7.26
C ALA A 81 0.09 13.48 6.42
N GLU A 82 0.59 12.94 5.30
CA GLU A 82 1.39 13.69 4.35
C GLU A 82 0.60 14.84 3.71
N ASP A 83 -0.63 14.58 3.27
CA ASP A 83 -1.51 15.60 2.70
C ASP A 83 -1.79 16.73 3.71
N ALA A 84 -2.12 16.36 4.96
CA ALA A 84 -2.36 17.32 6.04
C ALA A 84 -1.12 18.15 6.42
N ALA A 85 0.08 17.58 6.27
CA ALA A 85 1.35 18.26 6.53
C ALA A 85 1.91 18.98 5.30
N GLU A 86 1.18 19.00 4.18
CA GLU A 86 1.66 19.47 2.86
C GLU A 86 3.03 18.85 2.49
N HIS A 87 3.25 17.61 2.93
CA HIS A 87 4.49 16.87 2.73
C HIS A 87 4.44 16.08 1.44
N VAL A 88 5.41 16.31 0.56
CA VAL A 88 5.57 15.52 -0.66
C VAL A 88 6.85 14.70 -0.55
N ALA A 89 6.71 13.38 -0.53
CA ALA A 89 7.85 12.48 -0.44
C ALA A 89 8.76 12.59 -1.69
N GLU A 90 10.06 12.81 -1.48
CA GLU A 90 11.08 12.79 -2.53
C GLU A 90 11.48 11.34 -2.88
N GLY A 91 10.55 10.58 -3.46
CA GLY A 91 10.75 9.20 -3.92
C GLY A 91 10.06 8.13 -3.08
N PRO A 92 10.40 6.83 -3.29
CA PRO A 92 9.82 5.74 -2.53
C PRO A 92 10.11 5.89 -1.03
N ARG A 93 9.09 5.64 -0.21
CA ARG A 93 9.17 5.63 1.26
C ARG A 93 8.55 4.36 1.81
N VAL A 94 8.86 4.08 3.08
CA VAL A 94 8.17 3.04 3.84
C VAL A 94 7.07 3.71 4.67
N ALA A 95 5.81 3.47 4.30
CA ALA A 95 4.67 3.85 5.14
C ALA A 95 4.73 3.02 6.42
N SER A 96 4.88 3.67 7.56
CA SER A 96 5.10 3.00 8.85
C SER A 96 4.64 3.89 9.99
N LEU A 97 4.36 3.31 11.16
CA LEU A 97 4.03 4.09 12.35
C LEU A 97 5.18 5.03 12.78
N PRO A 98 6.47 4.62 12.76
CA PRO A 98 7.57 5.55 13.04
C PRO A 98 7.67 6.70 12.03
N TYR A 99 7.34 6.46 10.76
CA TYR A 99 7.31 7.53 9.75
C TYR A 99 6.16 8.50 10.04
N LEU A 100 4.99 7.99 10.39
CA LEU A 100 3.85 8.81 10.80
C LEU A 100 4.19 9.72 11.99
N ASP A 101 4.84 9.17 13.02
CA ASP A 101 5.30 9.95 14.18
C ASP A 101 6.26 11.09 13.78
N SER A 102 7.07 10.87 12.74
CA SER A 102 8.05 11.86 12.24
C SER A 102 7.42 13.05 11.50
N ILE A 103 6.24 12.86 10.89
CA ILE A 103 5.50 13.92 10.18
C ILE A 103 4.82 14.89 11.17
N GLY A 104 4.66 14.47 12.44
CA GLY A 104 4.09 15.29 13.51
C GLY A 104 2.61 14.97 13.75
N GLY A 105 2.31 14.52 14.96
CA GLY A 105 1.02 13.96 15.40
C GLY A 105 -0.13 14.94 15.61
N ASP A 106 -0.19 16.08 14.91
CA ASP A 106 -1.42 16.90 14.82
C ASP A 106 -2.40 16.32 13.77
N SER A 107 -2.24 15.05 13.44
CA SER A 107 -3.17 14.27 12.63
C SER A 107 -4.49 14.21 13.39
N ASN A 108 -5.49 14.95 12.93
CA ASN A 108 -6.87 14.71 13.36
C ASN A 108 -7.27 13.29 12.93
N ILE A 109 -6.96 12.29 13.76
CA ILE A 109 -7.16 10.86 13.47
C ILE A 109 -8.63 10.61 13.10
N ALA A 110 -9.56 11.33 13.73
CA ALA A 110 -10.97 11.27 13.40
C ALA A 110 -11.27 11.72 11.95
N GLY A 111 -10.51 12.68 11.42
CA GLY A 111 -10.58 13.11 10.02
C GLY A 111 -9.99 12.11 9.02
N ALA A 112 -9.05 11.25 9.46
CA ALA A 112 -8.41 10.24 8.61
C ALA A 112 -9.25 8.95 8.46
N LEU A 113 -10.15 8.66 9.41
CA LEU A 113 -10.94 7.42 9.43
C LEU A 113 -11.69 7.14 8.12
N PRO A 114 -12.39 8.10 7.48
CA PRO A 114 -13.10 7.83 6.23
C PRO A 114 -12.19 7.37 5.09
N ALA A 115 -11.01 7.99 4.94
CA ALA A 115 -10.04 7.62 3.90
C ALA A 115 -9.42 6.24 4.15
N ILE A 116 -9.15 5.92 5.42
CA ILE A 116 -8.66 4.58 5.81
C ILE A 116 -9.72 3.52 5.51
N GLU A 117 -10.98 3.76 5.88
CA GLU A 117 -12.08 2.85 5.58
C GLU A 117 -12.33 2.69 4.07
N GLU A 118 -12.17 3.77 3.30
CA GLU A 118 -12.29 3.73 1.85
C GLU A 118 -11.20 2.87 1.23
N LEU A 119 -9.92 3.13 1.51
CA LEU A 119 -8.83 2.36 0.92
C LEU A 119 -8.87 0.89 1.36
N THR A 120 -9.10 0.62 2.65
CA THR A 120 -9.17 -0.77 3.13
C THR A 120 -10.33 -1.54 2.48
N ARG A 121 -11.48 -0.89 2.28
CA ARG A 121 -12.62 -1.47 1.57
C ARG A 121 -12.30 -1.72 0.10
N ASP A 122 -11.70 -0.74 -0.59
CA ASP A 122 -11.31 -0.86 -2.00
C ASP A 122 -10.31 -2.01 -2.20
N VAL A 123 -9.29 -2.10 -1.34
CA VAL A 123 -8.29 -3.17 -1.36
C VAL A 123 -8.93 -4.54 -1.18
N GLU A 124 -9.82 -4.72 -0.20
CA GLU A 124 -10.46 -6.01 0.06
C GLU A 124 -11.49 -6.40 -1.01
N GLN A 125 -12.27 -5.45 -1.52
CA GLN A 125 -13.31 -5.71 -2.53
C GLN A 125 -12.72 -6.03 -3.90
N HIS A 126 -11.57 -5.41 -4.23
CA HIS A 126 -10.91 -5.55 -5.52
C HIS A 126 -9.57 -6.30 -5.41
N TYR A 127 -9.42 -7.15 -4.39
CA TYR A 127 -8.25 -7.99 -4.21
C TYR A 127 -8.19 -9.08 -5.29
N LYS A 128 -7.00 -9.34 -5.84
CA LYS A 128 -6.82 -10.31 -6.93
C LYS A 128 -6.98 -11.77 -6.50
N LEU A 129 -6.76 -12.07 -5.22
CA LEU A 129 -6.82 -13.42 -4.67
C LEU A 129 -7.92 -13.53 -3.61
N GLU A 130 -8.28 -14.76 -3.24
CA GLU A 130 -9.16 -14.98 -2.10
C GLU A 130 -8.42 -14.64 -0.80
N LEU A 131 -9.04 -13.79 0.03
CA LEU A 131 -8.54 -13.45 1.35
C LEU A 131 -9.09 -14.42 2.40
N SER A 132 -8.18 -15.08 3.13
CA SER A 132 -8.48 -15.97 4.26
C SER A 132 -8.54 -15.23 5.59
#